data_AF-A0A6P1TNG2-F1
#
_entry.id   AF-A0A6P1TNG2-F1
#
_cell.length_a   1.000
_cell.length_b   1.000
_cell.length_c   1.000
_cell.angle_alpha   90.00
_cell.angle_beta   90.00
_cell.angle_gamma   90.00
#
_symmetry.space_group_name_H-M   'P 1'
#
loop_
_entity.id
_entity.type
_entity.pdbx_description
1 polymer ?
#
loop_
_entity_poly.entity_id
_entity_poly.type
_entity_poly.pdbx_seq_one_letter_code
_entity_poly.pdbx_strand_id
1 'polypeptide(L)'
;MNKQVKKLNKNNFNKSTGSSKINTEQDIKQKVTITDWYYMTPGDVNAKMIADRLKINGFSEVELWEEMNILQIELADKKTVDFEPVEYSFKDPSDVSFIKNRNIKTIFAVTLEEGNIELFRPVLKILLEEWEGFLCADSIDFKPIYGKGDV
;
A
#
# COMPACT_ATOMS: atom_id res chain seq x y z
N MET A 1 23.16 -66.09 34.42
CA MET A 1 23.04 -65.11 35.51
C MET A 1 22.03 -64.04 35.10
N ASN A 2 20.75 -64.23 35.44
CA ASN A 2 19.67 -63.27 35.15
C ASN A 2 19.41 -62.45 36.42
N LYS A 3 19.64 -61.14 36.36
CA LYS A 3 19.25 -60.19 37.42
C LYS A 3 17.99 -59.42 37.02
N GLN A 4 16.92 -59.80 37.72
CA GLN A 4 15.93 -58.96 38.40
C GLN A 4 15.17 -57.84 37.65
N VAL A 5 13.86 -57.91 37.88
CA VAL A 5 12.79 -56.98 37.50
C VAL A 5 12.44 -56.07 38.70
N LYS A 6 11.86 -54.90 38.39
CA LYS A 6 10.93 -54.06 39.19
C LYS A 6 11.48 -52.87 39.99
N LYS A 7 11.07 -51.68 39.55
CA LYS A 7 10.24 -50.65 40.28
C LYS A 7 10.26 -49.35 39.45
N LEU A 8 9.25 -48.49 39.37
CA LEU A 8 7.80 -48.52 39.52
C LEU A 8 7.34 -47.10 39.07
N ASN A 9 6.19 -47.03 38.40
CA ASN A 9 5.48 -45.85 37.90
C ASN A 9 5.28 -44.70 38.91
N LYS A 10 5.21 -43.46 38.37
CA LYS A 10 4.30 -42.33 38.67
C LYS A 10 4.41 -41.36 37.46
N ASN A 11 3.41 -40.88 36.74
CA ASN A 11 1.96 -40.88 36.86
C ASN A 11 1.34 -40.84 35.46
N ASN A 12 0.18 -41.49 35.36
CA ASN A 12 -0.71 -41.55 34.22
C ASN A 12 -1.79 -40.46 34.32
N PHE A 13 -2.20 -39.92 33.17
CA PHE A 13 -3.57 -39.45 32.82
C PHE A 13 -4.11 -38.22 33.59
N ASN A 14 -4.59 -37.17 32.91
CA ASN A 14 -5.88 -37.23 32.23
C ASN A 14 -6.03 -36.26 31.04
N LYS A 15 -6.90 -36.75 30.16
CA LYS A 15 -7.40 -36.28 28.86
C LYS A 15 -8.57 -35.30 29.07
N SER A 16 -8.66 -34.23 28.29
CA SER A 16 -9.92 -33.57 27.89
C SER A 16 -9.64 -32.69 26.66
N THR A 17 -10.01 -33.16 25.46
CA THR A 17 -11.23 -32.76 24.71
C THR A 17 -11.28 -31.27 24.38
N GLY A 18 -11.04 -30.94 23.11
CA GLY A 18 -11.20 -29.59 22.58
C GLY A 18 -10.81 -29.52 21.11
N SER A 19 -11.75 -29.90 20.25
CA SER A 19 -11.77 -29.61 18.81
C SER A 19 -11.68 -28.11 18.53
N SER A 20 -10.95 -27.76 17.45
CA SER A 20 -11.02 -26.48 16.72
C SER A 20 -10.36 -25.29 17.45
N LYS A 21 -9.52 -24.45 16.85
CA LYS A 21 -9.63 -23.83 15.53
C LYS A 21 -8.24 -23.50 14.97
N ILE A 22 -8.08 -23.78 13.69
CA ILE A 22 -7.18 -23.03 12.81
C ILE A 22 -7.66 -21.59 12.87
N ASN A 23 -6.91 -20.70 13.52
CA ASN A 23 -7.19 -19.27 13.43
C ASN A 23 -6.59 -18.77 12.11
N THR A 24 -7.43 -18.90 11.08
CA THR A 24 -7.66 -17.94 10.00
C THR A 24 -6.78 -16.68 10.07
N GLU A 25 -5.89 -16.55 9.10
CA GLU A 25 -5.81 -15.49 8.06
C GLU A 25 -6.84 -14.34 8.12
N GLN A 26 -7.23 -13.82 9.29
CA GLN A 26 -8.21 -12.73 9.44
C GLN A 26 -7.97 -11.80 10.64
N ASP A 27 -6.84 -11.92 11.37
CA ASP A 27 -6.66 -11.16 12.62
C ASP A 27 -5.33 -10.38 12.72
N ILE A 28 -4.91 -9.75 11.61
CA ILE A 28 -4.05 -8.56 11.67
C ILE A 28 -4.68 -7.48 10.79
N LYS A 29 -5.90 -7.05 11.13
CA LYS A 29 -6.23 -5.63 10.96
C LYS A 29 -5.49 -4.87 12.06
N GLN A 30 -4.16 -4.85 11.98
CA GLN A 30 -3.45 -3.71 12.53
C GLN A 30 -4.02 -2.53 11.79
N LYS A 31 -4.67 -1.64 12.53
CA LYS A 31 -5.01 -0.30 12.08
C LYS A 31 -3.66 0.41 11.88
N VAL A 32 -2.97 0.06 10.80
CA VAL A 32 -1.82 0.80 10.32
C VAL A 32 -2.41 2.14 9.95
N THR A 33 -2.13 3.15 10.77
CA THR A 33 -2.32 4.53 10.37
C THR A 33 -1.32 4.75 9.25
N ILE A 34 -1.74 4.48 8.02
CA ILE A 34 -0.90 4.72 6.84
C ILE A 34 -0.83 6.24 6.73
N THR A 35 0.29 6.82 7.16
CA THR A 35 0.52 8.26 7.11
C THR A 35 1.05 8.68 5.74
N ASP A 36 1.80 7.80 5.08
CA ASP A 36 2.51 8.12 3.85
C ASP A 36 2.13 7.13 2.75
N TRP A 37 1.56 7.65 1.68
CA TRP A 37 1.22 6.88 0.48
C TRP A 37 2.18 7.24 -0.64
N TYR A 38 2.45 6.30 -1.53
CA TYR A 38 3.28 6.52 -2.71
C TYR A 38 2.55 6.03 -3.94
N TYR A 39 2.31 6.94 -4.89
CA TYR A 39 1.92 6.56 -6.23
C TYR A 39 3.17 6.30 -7.07
N MET A 40 3.25 5.13 -7.68
CA MET A 40 4.39 4.69 -8.49
C MET A 40 3.91 4.18 -9.83
N THR A 41 4.66 4.47 -10.90
CA THR A 41 4.29 4.07 -12.26
C THR A 41 5.50 3.82 -13.14
N PRO A 42 5.41 2.87 -14.11
CA PRO A 42 6.39 2.74 -15.19
C PRO A 42 6.28 3.79 -16.30
N GLY A 43 5.22 4.61 -16.26
CA GLY A 43 5.06 5.79 -17.11
C GLY A 43 6.01 6.90 -16.69
N ASP A 44 6.47 7.67 -17.68
CA ASP A 44 7.16 8.95 -17.44
C ASP A 44 6.08 10.03 -17.34
N VAL A 45 5.70 10.35 -16.10
CA VAL A 45 4.53 11.18 -15.77
C VAL A 45 4.95 12.37 -14.92
N ASN A 46 4.36 13.53 -15.17
CA ASN A 46 4.48 14.72 -14.33
C ASN A 46 3.10 15.18 -13.82
N ALA A 47 3.08 16.06 -12.83
CA ALA A 47 1.90 16.61 -12.20
C ALA A 47 0.94 17.27 -13.20
N LYS A 48 1.50 17.93 -14.23
CA LYS A 48 0.70 18.55 -15.29
C LYS A 48 -0.08 17.51 -16.10
N MET A 49 0.55 16.40 -16.49
CA MET A 49 -0.11 15.31 -17.21
C MET A 49 -1.26 14.70 -16.40
N ILE A 50 -1.04 14.53 -15.09
CA ILE A 50 -2.08 14.08 -14.16
C ILE A 50 -3.24 15.10 -14.13
N ALA A 51 -2.92 16.38 -13.91
CA ALA A 51 -3.92 17.45 -13.85
C ALA A 51 -4.77 17.54 -15.12
N ASP A 52 -4.13 17.50 -16.30
CA ASP A 52 -4.81 17.54 -17.60
C ASP A 52 -5.74 16.33 -17.76
N ARG A 53 -5.29 15.13 -17.37
CA ARG A 53 -6.10 13.92 -17.46
C ARG A 53 -7.32 13.97 -16.52
N LEU A 54 -7.15 14.48 -15.32
CA LEU A 54 -8.25 14.63 -14.36
C LEU A 54 -9.29 15.64 -14.87
N LYS A 55 -8.85 16.76 -15.43
CA LYS A 55 -9.75 17.77 -16.04
C LYS A 55 -10.58 17.17 -17.18
N ILE A 56 -9.96 16.36 -18.05
CA ILE A 56 -10.69 15.65 -19.13
C ILE A 56 -11.76 14.70 -18.57
N ASN A 57 -11.53 14.12 -17.39
CA ASN A 57 -12.47 13.23 -16.70
C ASN A 57 -13.47 13.97 -15.79
N GLY A 58 -13.52 15.31 -15.85
CA GLY A 58 -14.54 16.12 -15.17
C GLY A 58 -14.16 16.60 -13.77
N PHE A 59 -12.91 16.45 -13.34
CA PHE A 59 -12.42 17.04 -12.09
C PHE A 59 -12.04 18.52 -12.31
N SER A 60 -12.79 19.45 -11.69
CA SER A 60 -12.56 20.90 -11.86
C SER A 60 -11.60 21.49 -10.83
N GLU A 61 -11.58 20.95 -9.61
CA GLU A 61 -10.84 21.51 -8.48
C GLU A 61 -9.43 20.91 -8.39
N VAL A 62 -8.56 21.38 -9.28
CA VAL A 62 -7.18 20.90 -9.43
C VAL A 62 -6.22 22.08 -9.45
N GLU A 63 -5.38 22.19 -8.43
CA GLU A 63 -4.32 23.20 -8.32
C GLU A 63 -2.96 22.60 -8.68
N LEU A 64 -2.22 23.27 -9.57
CA LEU A 64 -0.95 22.79 -10.11
C LEU A 64 0.14 23.83 -9.84
N TRP A 65 1.19 23.44 -9.11
CA TRP A 65 2.44 24.19 -9.01
C TRP A 65 3.47 23.58 -9.96
N GLU A 66 3.38 23.97 -11.23
CA GLU A 66 4.12 23.34 -12.35
C GLU A 66 5.64 23.36 -12.14
N GLU A 67 6.19 24.46 -11.61
CA GLU A 67 7.63 24.60 -11.35
C GLU A 67 8.17 23.60 -10.32
N MET A 68 7.33 23.21 -9.35
CA MET A 68 7.69 22.23 -8.33
C MET A 68 7.23 20.82 -8.69
N ASN A 69 6.52 20.66 -9.81
CA ASN A 69 5.87 19.42 -10.20
C ASN A 69 4.95 18.87 -9.09
N ILE A 70 4.26 19.75 -8.35
CA ILE A 70 3.31 19.39 -7.28
C ILE A 70 1.88 19.62 -7.77
N LEU A 71 0.98 18.71 -7.40
CA LEU A 71 -0.46 18.76 -7.71
C LEU A 71 -1.28 18.61 -6.44
N GLN A 72 -2.27 19.46 -6.25
CA GLN A 72 -3.30 19.31 -5.22
C GLN A 72 -4.68 19.12 -5.88
N ILE A 73 -5.46 18.18 -5.37
CA ILE A 73 -6.81 17.87 -5.85
C ILE A 73 -7.78 18.04 -4.69
N GLU A 74 -8.82 18.86 -4.87
CA GLU A 74 -9.94 18.92 -3.93
C GLU A 74 -10.96 17.81 -4.27
N LEU A 75 -11.29 17.00 -3.28
CA LEU A 75 -12.28 15.93 -3.36
C LEU A 75 -13.69 16.46 -3.06
N ALA A 76 -14.70 15.61 -3.25
CA ALA A 76 -16.11 15.98 -3.09
C ALA A 76 -16.49 16.52 -1.70
N ASP A 77 -15.75 16.17 -0.65
CA ASP A 77 -15.97 16.63 0.73
C ASP A 77 -15.09 17.83 1.15
N LYS A 78 -14.51 18.53 0.16
CA LYS A 78 -13.58 19.66 0.37
C LYS A 78 -12.24 19.29 0.99
N LYS A 79 -11.94 17.99 1.14
CA LYS A 79 -10.61 17.53 1.52
C LYS A 79 -9.68 17.52 0.33
N THR A 80 -8.39 17.50 0.64
CA THR A 80 -7.34 17.58 -0.37
C THR A 80 -6.53 16.28 -0.48
N VAL A 81 -6.02 16.05 -1.69
CA VAL A 81 -4.99 15.05 -1.98
C VAL A 81 -3.84 15.73 -2.69
N ASP A 82 -2.66 15.64 -2.09
CA ASP A 82 -1.45 16.25 -2.63
C ASP A 82 -0.55 15.18 -3.24
N PHE A 83 0.08 15.52 -4.37
CA PHE A 83 1.09 14.73 -5.05
C PHE A 83 2.37 15.54 -5.12
N GLU A 84 3.38 15.10 -4.38
CA GLU A 84 4.70 15.72 -4.36
C GLU A 84 5.72 14.79 -5.02
N PRO A 85 6.56 15.29 -5.93
CA PRO A 85 7.54 14.44 -6.60
C PRO A 85 8.59 13.99 -5.59
N VAL A 86 8.97 12.72 -5.64
CA VAL A 86 10.03 12.22 -4.74
C VAL A 86 11.31 11.96 -5.51
N GLU A 87 12.34 12.75 -5.19
CA GLU A 87 13.71 12.48 -5.60
C GLU A 87 14.33 11.42 -4.69
N TYR A 88 14.12 10.15 -5.01
CA TYR A 88 14.73 9.07 -4.25
C TYR A 88 16.17 8.79 -4.70
N SER A 89 17.13 8.97 -3.77
CA SER A 89 18.42 8.27 -3.86
C SER A 89 18.26 6.89 -3.22
N PHE A 90 17.86 5.88 -4.00
CA PHE A 90 17.74 4.51 -3.49
C PHE A 90 19.12 3.96 -3.12
N LYS A 91 19.37 3.79 -1.82
CA LYS A 91 20.62 3.20 -1.30
C LYS A 91 20.44 1.74 -0.90
N ASP A 92 19.22 1.34 -0.57
CA ASP A 92 18.92 -0.03 -0.20
C ASP A 92 18.80 -0.92 -1.46
N PRO A 93 19.50 -2.07 -1.51
CA PRO A 93 19.42 -2.98 -2.65
C PRO A 93 18.00 -3.52 -2.94
N SER A 94 17.17 -3.65 -1.91
CA SER A 94 15.78 -4.13 -2.04
C SER A 94 14.91 -3.09 -2.73
N ASP A 95 15.03 -1.80 -2.38
CA ASP A 95 14.35 -0.71 -3.08
C ASP A 95 14.78 -0.65 -4.54
N VAL A 96 16.09 -0.70 -4.81
CA VAL A 96 16.62 -0.69 -6.18
C VAL A 96 16.05 -1.85 -7.01
N SER A 97 15.98 -3.05 -6.42
CA SER A 97 15.39 -4.22 -7.08
C SER A 97 13.89 -4.03 -7.31
N PHE A 98 13.16 -3.50 -6.32
CA PHE A 98 11.72 -3.22 -6.42
C PHE A 98 11.40 -2.28 -7.58
N ILE A 99 12.12 -1.15 -7.67
CA ILE A 99 11.99 -0.15 -8.73
C ILE A 99 12.32 -0.76 -10.10
N LYS A 100 13.48 -1.45 -10.21
CA LYS A 100 13.93 -2.03 -11.48
C LYS A 100 13.00 -3.11 -11.99
N ASN A 101 12.57 -4.04 -11.14
CA ASN A 101 11.73 -5.17 -11.55
C ASN A 101 10.35 -4.73 -12.04
N ARG A 102 9.86 -3.58 -11.57
CA ARG A 102 8.59 -2.98 -11.98
C ARG A 102 8.75 -1.87 -13.02
N ASN A 103 9.98 -1.60 -13.47
CA ASN A 103 10.31 -0.53 -14.41
C ASN A 103 9.77 0.85 -13.99
N ILE A 104 9.77 1.15 -12.68
CA ILE A 104 9.20 2.41 -12.16
C ILE A 104 10.07 3.58 -12.61
N LYS A 105 9.43 4.60 -13.16
CA LYS A 105 10.09 5.82 -13.65
C LYS A 105 9.69 7.06 -12.88
N THR A 106 8.46 7.09 -12.40
CA THR A 106 7.90 8.23 -11.66
C THR A 106 7.35 7.78 -10.32
N ILE A 107 7.61 8.58 -9.28
CA ILE A 107 7.12 8.38 -7.92
C ILE A 107 6.61 9.73 -7.40
N PHE A 108 5.41 9.71 -6.85
CA PHE A 108 4.85 10.80 -6.06
C PHE A 108 4.56 10.33 -4.64
N ALA A 109 4.94 11.12 -3.65
CA ALA A 109 4.38 11.03 -2.31
C ALA A 109 2.95 11.56 -2.38
N VAL A 110 2.02 10.84 -1.76
CA VAL A 110 0.61 11.13 -1.78
C VAL A 110 0.14 11.39 -0.35
N THR A 111 -0.30 12.62 -0.08
CA THR A 111 -0.81 13.03 1.23
C THR A 111 -2.33 13.10 1.16
N LEU A 112 -3.00 12.33 2.02
CA LEU A 112 -4.46 12.35 2.17
C LEU A 112 -4.80 13.01 3.51
N GLU A 113 -5.50 14.15 3.48
CA GLU A 113 -5.78 14.98 4.67
C GLU A 113 -6.39 14.22 5.86
N GLU A 114 -7.14 13.12 5.61
CA GLU A 114 -7.66 12.23 6.66
C GLU A 114 -7.63 10.73 6.29
N GLY A 115 -6.78 10.32 5.34
CA GLY A 115 -6.67 8.91 4.92
C GLY A 115 -7.95 8.32 4.29
N ASN A 116 -8.90 9.15 3.82
CA ASN A 116 -10.15 8.67 3.23
C ASN A 116 -9.97 8.22 1.78
N ILE A 117 -9.42 7.02 1.61
CA ILE A 117 -9.12 6.41 0.31
C ILE A 117 -10.36 6.29 -0.59
N GLU A 118 -11.56 6.13 -0.04
CA GLU A 118 -12.79 5.92 -0.82
C GLU A 118 -13.13 7.13 -1.69
N LEU A 119 -12.89 8.35 -1.19
CA LEU A 119 -13.10 9.57 -1.97
C LEU A 119 -12.00 9.80 -3.01
N PHE A 120 -10.81 9.25 -2.78
CA PHE A 120 -9.70 9.29 -3.72
C PHE A 120 -9.80 8.22 -4.81
N ARG A 121 -10.59 7.15 -4.63
CA ARG A 121 -10.73 6.04 -5.59
C ARG A 121 -10.99 6.46 -7.04
N PRO A 122 -11.88 7.43 -7.34
CA PRO A 122 -12.11 7.86 -8.72
C PRO A 122 -10.86 8.45 -9.38
N VAL A 123 -10.08 9.24 -8.64
CA VAL A 123 -8.79 9.78 -9.10
C VAL A 123 -7.81 8.64 -9.28
N LEU A 124 -7.67 7.79 -8.25
CA LEU A 124 -6.75 6.67 -8.24
C LEU A 124 -6.98 5.76 -9.44
N LYS A 125 -8.22 5.40 -9.74
CA LYS A 125 -8.58 4.57 -10.89
C LYS A 125 -7.99 5.09 -12.21
N ILE A 126 -8.12 6.39 -12.47
CA ILE A 126 -7.56 7.02 -13.66
C ILE A 126 -6.04 6.82 -13.69
N LEU A 127 -5.36 7.04 -12.56
CA LEU A 127 -3.91 6.88 -12.48
C LEU A 127 -3.47 5.43 -12.75
N LEU A 128 -4.13 4.46 -12.11
CA LEU A 128 -3.81 3.03 -12.24
C LEU A 128 -4.07 2.50 -13.65
N GLU A 129 -5.13 2.98 -14.31
CA GLU A 129 -5.48 2.55 -15.67
C GLU A 129 -4.64 3.21 -16.75
N GLU A 130 -4.43 4.53 -16.67
CA GLU A 130 -3.76 5.31 -17.72
C GLU A 130 -2.26 5.04 -17.79
N TRP A 131 -1.62 4.94 -16.62
CA TRP A 131 -0.16 4.83 -16.54
C TRP A 131 0.30 3.51 -15.91
N GLU A 132 -0.59 2.52 -15.80
CA GLU A 132 -0.26 1.22 -15.18
C GLU A 132 0.36 1.41 -13.77
N GLY A 133 -0.12 2.44 -13.07
CA GLY A 133 0.41 2.80 -11.76
C GLY A 133 -0.05 1.84 -10.67
N PHE A 134 0.45 2.09 -9.46
CA PHE A 134 0.02 1.44 -8.23
C PHE A 134 0.27 2.35 -7.03
N LEU A 135 -0.55 2.17 -5.99
CA LEU A 135 -0.45 2.91 -4.75
C LEU A 135 0.12 2.00 -3.65
N CYS A 136 1.23 2.39 -3.07
CA CYS A 136 1.83 1.74 -1.90
C CYS A 136 1.53 2.55 -0.65
N ALA A 137 1.29 1.86 0.45
CA ALA A 137 1.42 2.44 1.77
C ALA A 137 2.85 2.23 2.27
N ASP A 138 3.33 3.12 3.14
CA ASP A 138 4.49 2.82 3.97
C ASP A 138 4.11 1.76 5.03
N SER A 139 3.99 0.51 4.58
CA SER A 139 3.79 -0.68 5.40
C SER A 139 5.09 -1.49 5.48
N ILE A 140 5.21 -2.34 6.51
CA ILE A 140 6.40 -3.18 6.76
C ILE A 140 6.80 -4.02 5.54
N ASP A 141 5.84 -4.38 4.67
CA ASP A 141 6.06 -5.18 3.48
C ASP A 141 6.04 -4.39 2.15
N PHE A 142 5.77 -3.07 2.20
CA PHE A 142 5.73 -2.14 1.08
C PHE A 142 4.99 -2.68 -0.16
N LYS A 143 3.96 -3.51 0.07
CA LYS A 143 3.19 -4.10 -1.01
C LYS A 143 2.20 -3.07 -1.56
N PRO A 144 1.95 -3.07 -2.88
CA PRO A 144 0.88 -2.26 -3.44
C PRO A 144 -0.44 -2.60 -2.75
N ILE A 145 -1.14 -1.59 -2.26
CA ILE A 145 -2.49 -1.75 -1.73
C ILE A 145 -3.51 -1.72 -2.87
N TYR A 146 -3.22 -0.96 -3.93
CA TYR A 146 -4.04 -0.88 -5.13
C TYR A 146 -3.17 -0.88 -6.39
N GLY A 147 -3.53 -1.71 -7.35
CA GLY A 147 -2.98 -1.74 -8.71
C GLY A 147 -4.09 -1.75 -9.77
N LYS A 148 -3.68 -1.90 -11.03
CA LYS A 148 -4.61 -1.92 -12.17
C LYS A 148 -5.69 -3.01 -12.01
N GLY A 149 -6.95 -2.59 -12.00
CA GLY A 149 -8.11 -3.47 -11.86
C GLY A 149 -8.65 -3.62 -10.42
N ASP A 150 -8.00 -2.98 -9.43
CA ASP A 150 -8.42 -3.08 -8.02
C ASP A 150 -9.44 -2.00 -7.58
N VAL A 151 -9.76 -1.02 -8.44
CA VAL A 151 -10.60 0.16 -8.13
C VAL A 151 -11.60 0.55 -9.23
#